data_AF-A0A8S0Z921-F1
#
_entry.id   AF-A0A8S0Z921-F1
#
_cell.length_a   1.000
_cell.length_b   1.000
_cell.length_c   1.000
_cell.angle_alpha   90.00
_cell.angle_beta   90.00
_cell.angle_gamma   90.00
#
_symmetry.space_group_name_H-M   'P 1'
#
loop_
_entity.id
_entity.type
_entity.pdbx_description
1 polymer ?
#
loop_
_entity_poly.entity_id
_entity_poly.type
_entity_poly.pdbx_seq_one_letter_code
_entity_poly.pdbx_strand_id
1 'polypeptide(L)'
;MNEELLISLVQKYRELYDLGDPRYHDEQRRMNIWQEIAKILNETPANCKERWKRIRDDYRRAKKQRLTKSGQAATNIKPIRFEKEQLSLSLYM
;
A
#
# COMPACT_ATOMS: atom_id res chain seq x y z
N MET A 1 -13.42 12.24 3.63
CA MET A 1 -13.03 10.93 3.06
C MET A 1 -13.27 9.79 4.06
N ASN A 2 -14.06 8.77 3.71
CA ASN A 2 -14.29 7.57 4.54
C ASN A 2 -13.12 6.59 4.39
N GLU A 3 -12.32 6.45 5.44
CA GLU A 3 -11.08 5.65 5.43
C GLU A 3 -11.35 4.15 5.38
N GLU A 4 -12.38 3.68 6.09
CA GLU A 4 -12.78 2.27 6.08
C GLU A 4 -13.20 1.81 4.68
N LEU A 5 -13.92 2.67 3.97
CA LEU A 5 -14.35 2.41 2.60
C LEU A 5 -13.14 2.42 1.64
N LEU A 6 -12.21 3.36 1.82
CA LEU A 6 -10.95 3.37 1.07
C LEU A 6 -10.16 2.07 1.26
N ILE A 7 -10.01 1.61 2.51
CA ILE A 7 -9.30 0.36 2.81
C ILE A 7 -10.00 -0.83 2.15
N SER A 8 -11.33 -0.93 2.28
CA SER A 8 -12.12 -2.00 1.66
C SER A 8 -11.98 -2.02 0.14
N LEU A 9 -12.00 -0.85 -0.51
CA LEU A 9 -11.82 -0.73 -1.95
C LEU A 9 -10.40 -1.14 -2.37
N VAL A 10 -9.37 -0.60 -1.72
CA VAL A 10 -7.97 -0.93 -2.04
C VAL A 10 -7.67 -2.42 -1.80
N GLN A 11 -8.27 -3.04 -0.78
CA GLN A 11 -8.12 -4.47 -0.52
C GLN A 11 -8.62 -5.36 -1.67
N LYS A 12 -9.63 -4.92 -2.43
CA LYS A 12 -10.13 -5.62 -3.62
C LYS A 12 -9.11 -5.63 -4.76
N TYR A 13 -8.21 -4.65 -4.80
CA TYR A 13 -7.21 -4.49 -5.85
C TYR A 13 -5.80 -4.83 -5.33
N ARG A 14 -5.45 -6.12 -5.39
CA ARG A 14 -4.11 -6.61 -5.00
C ARG A 14 -2.99 -5.92 -5.77
N GLU A 15 -3.24 -5.59 -7.04
CA GLU A 15 -2.36 -4.85 -7.95
C GLU A 15 -1.82 -3.51 -7.37
N LEU A 16 -2.51 -2.92 -6.37
CA LEU A 16 -2.08 -1.67 -5.74
C LEU A 16 -1.01 -1.84 -4.64
N TYR A 17 -0.90 -3.03 -4.06
CA TYR A 17 -0.04 -3.27 -2.88
C TYR A 17 0.78 -4.55 -2.95
N ASP A 18 0.39 -5.50 -3.80
CA ASP A 18 1.06 -6.78 -3.99
C ASP A 18 2.10 -6.66 -5.09
N LEU A 19 3.37 -6.67 -4.70
CA LEU A 19 4.52 -6.63 -5.61
C LEU A 19 4.69 -7.94 -6.40
N GLY A 20 4.02 -9.02 -5.98
CA GLY A 20 4.02 -10.30 -6.67
C GLY A 20 2.99 -10.39 -7.81
N ASP A 21 2.13 -9.38 -7.95
CA ASP A 21 1.17 -9.34 -9.05
C ASP A 21 1.88 -8.90 -10.35
N PRO A 22 1.75 -9.64 -11.46
CA PRO A 22 2.33 -9.24 -12.75
C PRO A 22 1.89 -7.84 -13.21
N ARG A 23 0.71 -7.39 -12.77
CA ARG A 23 0.12 -6.09 -13.10
C ARG A 23 0.51 -4.98 -12.13
N TYR A 24 1.33 -5.29 -11.11
CA TYR A 24 1.85 -4.29 -10.18
C TYR A 24 2.70 -3.20 -10.89
N HIS A 25 3.41 -3.60 -11.95
CA HIS A 25 4.23 -2.69 -12.76
C HIS A 25 3.42 -1.92 -13.81
N ASP A 26 2.13 -2.24 -14.00
CA ASP A 26 1.26 -1.54 -14.93
C ASP A 26 0.78 -0.21 -14.30
N GLU A 27 1.49 0.86 -14.64
CA GLU A 27 1.18 2.20 -14.14
C GLU A 27 -0.20 2.70 -14.60
N GLN A 28 -0.60 2.36 -15.84
CA GLN A 28 -1.91 2.76 -16.37
C GLN A 28 -3.03 2.07 -15.61
N ARG A 29 -2.89 0.76 -15.36
CA ARG A 29 -3.85 -0.01 -14.57
C ARG A 29 -4.00 0.56 -13.17
N ARG A 30 -2.88 0.87 -12.50
CA ARG A 30 -2.89 1.49 -11.17
C ARG A 30 -3.56 2.86 -11.18
N MET A 31 -3.29 3.69 -12.19
CA MET A 31 -3.94 4.98 -12.34
C MET A 31 -5.46 4.83 -12.49
N ASN A 32 -5.91 3.89 -13.34
CA ASN A 32 -7.33 3.61 -13.54
C ASN A 32 -8.00 3.15 -12.24
N ILE A 33 -7.38 2.23 -11.49
CA ILE A 33 -7.92 1.77 -10.20
C ILE A 33 -8.07 2.95 -9.23
N TRP A 34 -7.06 3.82 -9.12
CA TRP A 34 -7.14 5.00 -8.26
C TRP A 34 -8.23 5.97 -8.70
N GLN A 35 -8.47 6.11 -10.01
CA GLN A 35 -9.58 6.90 -10.54
C GLN A 35 -10.94 6.29 -10.19
N GLU A 36 -11.10 4.97 -10.30
CA GLU A 36 -12.34 4.28 -9.92
C GLU A 36 -12.63 4.43 -8.42
N ILE A 37 -11.63 4.21 -7.57
CA ILE A 37 -11.74 4.39 -6.12
C ILE A 37 -12.13 5.83 -5.78
N ALA A 38 -11.46 6.79 -6.40
CA ALA A 38 -11.72 8.21 -6.21
C ALA A 38 -13.16 8.58 -6.63
N LYS A 39 -13.64 8.04 -7.75
CA LYS A 39 -15.02 8.22 -8.23
C LYS A 39 -16.04 7.66 -7.24
N ILE A 40 -15.80 6.47 -6.68
CA ILE A 40 -16.68 5.85 -5.68
C ILE A 40 -16.71 6.67 -4.39
N LEU A 41 -15.56 7.22 -3.98
CA LEU A 41 -15.43 8.03 -2.77
C LEU A 41 -15.80 9.49 -2.96
N ASN A 42 -16.17 9.88 -4.19
CA ASN A 42 -16.44 11.26 -4.60
C ASN A 42 -15.29 12.22 -4.20
N GLU A 43 -14.05 11.77 -4.39
CA GLU A 43 -12.81 12.44 -4.01
C GLU A 43 -11.85 12.47 -5.20
N THR A 44 -10.71 13.15 -5.06
CA THR A 44 -9.67 13.12 -6.09
C THR A 44 -8.75 11.90 -5.92
N PRO A 45 -8.20 11.33 -7.01
CA PRO A 45 -7.21 10.25 -6.92
C PRO A 45 -5.98 10.64 -6.11
N ALA A 46 -5.58 11.91 -6.14
CA ALA A 46 -4.48 12.46 -5.36
C ALA A 46 -4.76 12.38 -3.85
N ASN A 47 -5.93 12.86 -3.41
CA ASN A 47 -6.36 12.76 -2.01
C ASN A 47 -6.40 11.30 -1.54
N CYS A 48 -6.92 10.40 -2.40
CA CYS A 48 -7.00 8.98 -2.07
C CYS A 48 -5.63 8.34 -1.88
N LYS A 49 -4.67 8.65 -2.77
CA LYS A 49 -3.29 8.19 -2.67
C LYS A 49 -2.61 8.71 -1.40
N GLU A 50 -2.78 9.99 -1.08
CA GLU A 50 -2.20 10.58 0.12
C GLU A 50 -2.76 9.94 1.40
N ARG A 51 -4.09 9.75 1.46
CA ARG A 51 -4.72 9.11 2.62
C ARG A 51 -4.28 7.66 2.77
N TRP A 52 -4.23 6.90 1.67
CA TRP A 52 -3.72 5.54 1.69
C TRP A 52 -2.25 5.46 2.13
N LYS A 53 -1.42 6.41 1.71
CA LYS A 53 -0.03 6.53 2.18
C LYS A 53 0.02 6.70 3.70
N ARG A 54 -0.78 7.62 4.26
CA ARG A 54 -0.86 7.83 5.72
C ARG A 54 -1.30 6.55 6.44
N ILE A 55 -2.37 5.89 5.98
CA ILE A 55 -2.85 4.62 6.56
C ILE A 55 -1.77 3.55 6.52
N ARG A 56 -1.04 3.40 5.40
CA ARG A 56 0.07 2.45 5.29
C ARG A 56 1.23 2.81 6.22
N ASP A 57 1.57 4.08 6.34
CA ASP A 57 2.67 4.55 7.18
C ASP A 57 2.32 4.38 8.66
N ASP A 58 1.10 4.71 9.07
CA ASP A 58 0.57 4.47 10.42
C ASP A 58 0.52 2.98 10.73
N TYR A 59 0.09 2.15 9.78
CA TYR A 59 0.13 0.70 9.92
C TYR A 59 1.56 0.16 10.03
N ARG A 60 2.50 0.64 9.21
CA ARG A 60 3.92 0.27 9.28
C ARG A 60 4.53 0.71 10.61
N ARG A 61 4.21 1.92 11.07
CA ARG A 61 4.66 2.46 12.35
C ARG A 61 4.06 1.67 13.51
N ALA A 62 2.77 1.38 13.51
CA ALA A 62 2.12 0.53 14.50
C ALA A 62 2.70 -0.89 14.49
N LYS A 63 2.94 -1.48 13.31
CA LYS A 63 3.58 -2.79 13.15
C LYS A 63 5.01 -2.81 13.67
N LYS A 64 5.81 -1.78 13.37
CA LYS A 64 7.18 -1.62 13.91
C LYS A 64 7.15 -1.45 15.43
N GLN A 65 6.26 -0.60 15.95
CA GLN A 65 6.08 -0.39 17.38
C GLN A 65 5.67 -1.66 18.11
N ARG A 66 4.79 -2.49 17.51
CA ARG A 66 4.40 -3.80 18.04
C ARG A 66 5.53 -4.84 17.98
N LEU A 67 6.42 -4.75 16.99
CA LEU A 67 7.59 -5.64 16.90
C LEU A 67 8.69 -5.27 17.90
N THR A 68 8.91 -3.98 18.15
CA THR A 68 9.93 -3.49 19.10
C THR A 68 9.60 -3.75 20.56
N LYS A 69 8.44 -4.33 20.80
CA LYS A 69 7.87 -4.36 22.11
C LYS A 69 7.50 -5.82 22.41
N SER A 70 8.48 -6.56 22.84
CA SER A 70 8.30 -7.58 23.86
C SER A 70 9.07 -7.07 25.08
N GLY A 71 8.77 -5.86 25.60
CA GLY A 71 7.44 -5.42 26.05
C GLY A 71 6.60 -4.39 25.25
N GLN A 72 5.59 -4.94 24.51
CA GLN A 72 4.31 -4.49 23.88
C GLN A 72 4.01 -5.30 22.60
N ALA A 73 3.73 -6.57 22.85
CA ALA A 73 3.06 -7.55 22.01
C ALA A 73 3.43 -7.61 20.51
N ALA A 74 4.47 -8.39 20.22
CA ALA A 74 4.63 -9.12 18.98
C ALA A 74 3.41 -10.03 18.71
N THR A 75 2.68 -9.82 17.61
CA THR A 75 1.99 -10.91 16.90
C THR A 75 2.08 -10.75 15.38
N ASN A 76 3.05 -11.46 14.82
CA ASN A 76 3.02 -12.23 13.57
C ASN A 76 2.17 -11.71 12.39
N ILE A 77 2.61 -10.64 11.70
CA ILE A 77 2.10 -10.32 10.37
C ILE A 77 3.25 -10.39 9.38
N LYS A 78 3.13 -11.30 8.40
CA LYS A 78 4.15 -11.63 7.40
C LYS A 78 4.84 -10.38 6.82
N PRO A 79 6.16 -10.41 6.62
CA PRO A 79 6.91 -9.29 6.06
C PRO A 79 6.48 -9.09 4.60
N ILE A 80 6.14 -7.85 4.22
CA ILE A 80 5.98 -7.48 2.82
C ILE A 80 7.40 -7.45 2.23
N ARG A 81 7.80 -8.59 1.67
CA ARG A 81 8.88 -8.77 0.69
C ARG A 81 8.61 -7.81 -0.50
N PHE A 82 9.53 -7.08 -1.11
CA PHE A 82 10.97 -6.90 -0.95
C PHE A 82 11.32 -5.52 -1.56
N GLU A 83 12.06 -4.73 -0.81
CA GLU A 83 12.81 -3.54 -1.29
C GLU A 83 14.12 -3.96 -2.02
N LYS A 84 14.38 -5.27 -2.13
CA LYS A 84 15.70 -5.81 -2.49
C LYS A 84 15.99 -5.95 -3.98
N GLU A 85 15.01 -5.81 -4.88
CA GLU A 85 15.28 -5.93 -6.33
C GLU A 85 15.38 -4.58 -7.06
N GLN A 86 14.83 -3.50 -6.49
CA GLN A 86 14.90 -2.16 -7.08
C GLN A 86 16.31 -1.57 -7.12
N LEU A 87 17.22 -2.01 -6.25
CA LEU A 87 18.63 -1.59 -6.27
C LEU A 87 19.49 -2.37 -7.29
N SER A 88 18.99 -3.46 -7.88
CA SER A 88 19.79 -4.28 -8.79
C SER A 88 19.80 -3.78 -10.24
N LEU A 89 18.82 -2.97 -10.63
CA LEU A 89 18.67 -2.46 -12.00
C LEU A 89 19.13 -1.01 -12.19
N SER A 90 19.45 -0.28 -11.11
CA SER A 90 20.09 1.04 -11.23
C SER A 90 21.62 0.97 -11.32
N LEU A 91 22.21 -0.25 -11.34
CA LEU A 91 23.65 -0.46 -11.45
C LEU A 91 24.09 -0.88 -12.86
N TYR A 92 23.17 -0.88 -13.84
CA TYR A 92 23.45 -1.16 -15.25
C TYR A 92 23.03 0.00 -16.15
N MET A 93 23.48 1.21 -15.80
CA MET A 93 23.66 2.33 -16.73
C MET A 93 25.08 2.87 -16.58
#